data_AF-A0A1K2H5Y9-F1
#
_entry.id   AF-A0A1K2H5Y9-F1
#
_cell.length_a   1.000
_cell.length_b   1.000
_cell.length_c   1.000
_cell.angle_alpha   90.00
_cell.angle_beta   90.00
_cell.angle_gamma   90.00
#
_symmetry.space_group_name_H-M   'P 1'
#
loop_
_entity.id
_entity.type
_entity.pdbx_description
1 polymer ?
#
loop_
_entity_poly.entity_id
_entity_poly.type
_entity_poly.pdbx_seq_one_letter_code
_entity_poly.pdbx_strand_id
1 'polypeptide(L)' 'MPVDDHGLNLVNEFITTNGIEKMSLAAKYDVAKNVMIDTLSGRLRTPQAHKIILKIIDDFKLR' A
#
# COMPACT_ATOMS: atom_id res chain seq x y z
N MET A 1 0.89 -5.29 17.58
CA MET A 1 1.18 -3.91 17.14
C MET A 1 -0.08 -3.38 16.48
N PRO A 2 -0.57 -2.17 16.84
CA PRO A 2 -1.69 -1.60 16.13
C PRO A 2 -1.25 -1.44 14.68
N VAL A 3 -2.12 -1.84 13.77
CA VAL A 3 -1.88 -1.73 12.33
C VAL A 3 -1.85 -0.22 12.06
N ASP A 4 -0.69 0.37 11.79
CA ASP A 4 -0.58 1.80 11.52
C ASP A 4 -1.41 2.17 10.28
N ASP A 5 -2.67 2.54 10.53
CA ASP A 5 -3.60 3.08 9.54
C ASP A 5 -3.02 4.37 8.90
N HIS A 6 -2.05 5.02 9.55
CA HIS A 6 -1.33 6.19 9.05
C HIS A 6 -0.56 5.90 7.75
N GLY A 7 0.17 4.79 7.70
CA GLY A 7 0.93 4.42 6.50
C GLY A 7 0.01 4.05 5.33
N LEU A 8 -1.09 3.36 5.62
CA LEU A 8 -2.12 3.03 4.65
C LEU A 8 -2.74 4.30 4.04
N ASN A 9 -3.07 5.27 4.88
CA ASN A 9 -3.66 6.54 4.45
C ASN A 9 -2.70 7.34 3.57
N LEU A 10 -1.43 7.48 3.96
CA LEU A 10 -0.40 8.14 3.14
C LEU A 10 -0.29 7.52 1.74
N VAL A 11 -0.25 6.18 1.68
CA VAL A 11 -0.18 5.48 0.39
C VAL A 11 -1.44 5.70 -0.44
N ASN A 12 -2.64 5.60 0.16
CA ASN A 12 -3.89 5.84 -0.55
C ASN A 12 -4.03 7.29 -1.05
N GLU A 13 -3.61 8.26 -0.25
CA GLU A 13 -3.61 9.68 -0.62
C GLU A 13 -2.61 9.96 -1.75
N PHE A 14 -1.42 9.35 -1.69
CA PHE A 14 -0.43 9.42 -2.75
C PHE A 14 -0.94 8.81 -4.06
N ILE A 15 -1.56 7.63 -3.98
CA ILE A 15 -2.16 6.94 -5.14
C ILE A 15 -3.25 7.81 -5.78
N THR A 16 -4.12 8.40 -4.95
CA THR A 16 -5.22 9.25 -5.42
C THR A 16 -4.70 10.55 -6.03
N THR A 17 -3.74 11.20 -5.38
CA THR A 17 -3.14 12.48 -5.81
C THR A 17 -2.35 12.35 -7.10
N ASN A 18 -1.60 11.25 -7.26
CA ASN A 18 -0.76 11.01 -8.43
C ASN A 18 -1.47 10.21 -9.54
N GLY A 19 -2.72 9.80 -9.32
CA GLY A 19 -3.47 8.97 -10.27
C GLY A 19 -2.81 7.61 -10.54
N ILE A 20 -2.09 7.05 -9.55
CA ILE A 20 -1.37 5.79 -9.72
C ILE A 20 -2.38 4.65 -9.71
N GLU A 21 -2.29 3.76 -10.69
CA GLU A 21 -3.12 2.57 -10.66
C GLU A 21 -2.63 1.57 -9.61
N LYS A 22 -3.53 1.17 -8.71
CA LYS A 22 -3.28 0.11 -7.70
C LYS A 22 -2.77 -1.19 -8.34
N MET A 23 -3.20 -1.48 -9.58
CA MET A 23 -2.75 -2.63 -10.36
C MET A 23 -1.27 -2.53 -10.77
N SER A 24 -0.80 -1.33 -11.10
CA SER A 24 0.61 -1.08 -11.44
C SER A 24 1.50 -1.25 -10.21
N LEU A 25 1.03 -0.84 -9.03
CA LEU A 25 1.71 -1.11 -7.77
C LEU A 25 1.74 -2.61 -7.46
N ALA A 26 0.65 -3.34 -7.70
CA ALA A 26 0.62 -4.78 -7.50
C ALA A 26 1.69 -5.50 -8.35
N ALA A 27 1.84 -5.10 -9.62
CA ALA A 27 2.90 -5.60 -10.49
C ALA A 27 4.30 -5.21 -10.02
N LYS A 28 4.49 -3.96 -9.55
CA LYS A 28 5.78 -3.45 -9.07
C LYS A 28 6.29 -4.21 -7.83
N TYR A 29 5.39 -4.58 -6.93
CA TYR A 29 5.74 -5.28 -5.69
C TYR A 29 5.57 -6.81 -5.77
N ASP A 30 5.32 -7.34 -6.98
CA ASP A 30 5.12 -8.77 -7.25
C ASP A 30 4.03 -9.41 -6.36
N VAL A 31 2.90 -8.73 -6.24
CA VAL A 31 1.76 -9.20 -5.46
C VAL A 31 0.49 -9.33 -6.29
N ALA A 32 -0.36 -10.28 -5.92
CA ALA A 32 -1.65 -10.45 -6.55
C ALA A 32 -2.49 -9.18 -6.42
N LYS A 33 -3.20 -8.81 -7.50
CA LYS A 33 -4.05 -7.60 -7.54
C LYS A 33 -5.04 -7.56 -6.38
N ASN A 34 -5.69 -8.68 -6.07
CA ASN A 34 -6.64 -8.79 -4.96
C ASN A 34 -5.96 -8.53 -3.62
N VAL A 35 -4.75 -9.07 -3.42
CA VAL A 35 -3.96 -8.87 -2.20
C VAL A 35 -3.59 -7.39 -2.04
N MET A 36 -3.20 -6.72 -3.12
CA MET A 36 -2.89 -5.29 -3.11
C MET A 36 -4.13 -4.45 -2.80
N ILE A 37 -5.27 -4.78 -3.41
CA ILE A 37 -6.55 -4.10 -3.15
C ILE A 37 -6.95 -4.30 -1.69
N ASP A 38 -6.96 -5.53 -1.18
CA ASP A 38 -7.34 -5.81 0.21
C ASP A 38 -6.36 -5.16 1.21
N THR A 39 -5.07 -5.09 0.86
CA THR A 39 -4.04 -4.37 1.63
C THR A 39 -4.36 -2.89 1.71
N LEU A 40 -4.53 -2.23 0.55
CA LEU A 40 -4.82 -0.80 0.44
C LEU A 40 -6.21 -0.42 0.97
N SER A 41 -7.15 -1.35 0.98
CA SER A 41 -8.47 -1.19 1.60
C SER A 41 -8.47 -1.43 3.11
N GLY A 42 -7.34 -1.81 3.71
CA GLY A 42 -7.22 -2.11 5.13
C GLY A 42 -7.94 -3.41 5.57
N ARG A 43 -8.44 -4.18 4.61
CA ARG A 43 -9.11 -5.48 4.80
C ARG A 43 -8.09 -6.57 5.12
N LEU A 44 -6.92 -6.52 4.49
CA LEU A 44 -5.81 -7.44 4.73
C LEU A 44 -4.80 -6.81 5.69
N ARG A 45 -4.85 -7.24 6.95
CA ARG A 45 -3.98 -6.76 8.04
C ARG A 45 -2.88 -7.77 8.38
N THR A 46 -2.20 -8.27 7.35
CA THR A 46 -1.10 -9.23 7.54
C THR A 46 0.25 -8.51 7.65
N PRO A 47 1.27 -9.14 8.27
CA PRO A 47 2.61 -8.58 8.31
C PRO A 47 3.21 -8.34 6.91
N GLN A 48 2.84 -9.15 5.91
CA GLN A 48 3.24 -8.94 4.52
C GLN A 48 2.60 -7.68 3.93
N ALA A 49 1.29 -7.49 4.12
CA ALA A 49 0.58 -6.29 3.69
C ALA A 49 1.21 -5.02 4.27
N HIS A 50 1.54 -5.04 5.56
CA HIS A 50 2.21 -3.93 6.22
C HIS A 50 3.61 -3.66 5.66
N LYS A 51 4.41 -4.71 5.37
CA LYS A 51 5.72 -4.55 4.72
C LYS A 51 5.62 -3.91 3.33
N ILE A 52 4.57 -4.21 2.57
CA ILE A 52 4.35 -3.60 1.25
C ILE A 52 4.06 -2.11 1.40
N ILE A 53 3.18 -1.74 2.34
CA ILE A 53 2.88 -0.33 2.64
C ILE A 53 4.15 0.42 3.05
N LEU A 54 4.96 -0.14 3.95
CA LEU A 54 6.23 0.46 4.37
C LEU A 54 7.21 0.62 3.20
N LYS A 55 7.32 -0.38 2.32
CA LYS A 55 8.15 -0.29 1.11
C LYS A 55 7.68 0.81 0.17
N ILE A 56 6.38 0.97 -0.02
CA ILE A 56 5.83 2.05 -0.85
C ILE A 56 6.18 3.41 -0.23
N ILE A 57 6.00 3.56 1.08
CA ILE A 57 6.35 4.81 1.78
C ILE A 57 7.84 5.13 1.61
N ASP A 58 8.72 4.14 1.76
CA ASP A 58 10.17 4.32 1.60
C ASP A 58 10.57 4.62 0.15
N ASP A 59 10.06 3.85 -0.81
CA ASP A 59 10.34 4.00 -2.25
C ASP A 59 9.91 5.36 -2.78
N PHE A 60 8.72 5.80 -2.40
CA PHE A 60 8.14 7.07 -2.83
C PHE A 60 8.51 8.22 -1.88
N LYS A 61 9.31 7.95 -0.84
CA LYS A 61 9.73 8.91 0.19
C LYS A 61 8.56 9.73 0.73
N LEU A 62 7.44 9.07 0.99
CA LEU A 62 6.24 9.67 1.58
C LEU A 62 6.61 10.04 3.03
N ARG A 63 6.77 11.34 3.30
CA ARG A 63 7.15 11.91 4.60
C ARG A 63 6.15 12.94 5.04
#